data_AF-V9EV62-F1
#
_entry.id   AF-V9EV62-F1
#
_cell.length_a   1.000
_cell.length_b   1.000
_cell.length_c   1.000
_cell.angle_alpha   90.00
_cell.angle_beta   90.00
_cell.angle_gamma   90.00
#
_symmetry.space_group_name_H-M   'P 1'
#
loop_
_entity.id
_entity.type
_entity.pdbx_description
1 polymer ?
#
loop_
_entity_poly.entity_id
_entity_poly.type
_entity_poly.pdbx_seq_one_letter_code
_entity_poly.pdbx_strand_id
1 'polypeptide(L)'
;MSKAMCVKALFAYDCCVENAYQYRLSRIERFMNTNYDDEMGMILQLTTHYVAQHIEQQYASGLAKASSYNYVNEPEGFGVVLVNGVFSEYKLNVDSWRCDCEFSMSMKLPFRHAIPYRKHTKVLVLAFSGGGIDER
;
A
#
# COMPACT_ATOMS: atom_id res chain seq x y z
N MET A 1 20.43 -33.66 -39.17
CA MET A 1 19.46 -32.60 -38.83
C MET A 1 19.86 -31.32 -39.53
N SER A 2 18.93 -30.60 -40.16
CA SER A 2 19.26 -29.32 -40.81
C SER A 2 19.37 -28.21 -39.75
N LYS A 3 20.23 -27.21 -39.99
CA LYS A 3 20.36 -26.02 -39.11
C LYS A 3 19.01 -25.37 -38.80
N ALA A 4 18.10 -25.33 -39.76
CA ALA A 4 16.77 -24.75 -39.60
C ALA A 4 15.91 -25.52 -38.58
N MET A 5 16.04 -26.85 -38.52
CA MET A 5 15.32 -27.67 -37.52
C MET A 5 15.87 -27.46 -36.12
N CYS A 6 17.19 -27.31 -35.97
CA CYS A 6 17.82 -27.00 -34.68
C CYS A 6 17.39 -25.63 -34.14
N VAL A 7 17.34 -24.60 -35.00
CA VAL A 7 16.90 -23.25 -34.58
C VAL A 7 15.43 -23.24 -34.15
N LYS A 8 14.56 -23.95 -34.87
CA LYS A 8 13.14 -24.08 -34.49
C LYS A 8 12.96 -24.79 -33.15
N ALA A 9 13.76 -25.83 -32.89
CA ALA A 9 13.71 -26.56 -31.63
C ALA A 9 14.17 -25.69 -30.44
N LEU A 10 15.22 -24.88 -30.63
CA LEU A 10 15.69 -23.92 -29.63
C LEU A 10 14.63 -22.86 -29.34
N PHE A 11 14.06 -22.23 -30.38
CA PHE A 11 13.01 -21.23 -30.21
C PHE A 11 11.77 -21.78 -29.52
N ALA A 12 11.34 -23.01 -29.86
CA ALA A 12 10.22 -23.66 -29.21
C ALA A 12 10.49 -23.94 -27.73
N TYR A 13 11.72 -24.32 -27.38
CA TYR A 13 12.13 -24.50 -25.99
C TYR A 13 12.08 -23.18 -25.21
N ASP A 14 12.69 -22.12 -25.74
CA ASP A 14 12.69 -20.80 -25.11
C ASP A 14 11.27 -20.28 -24.93
N CYS A 15 10.41 -20.44 -25.94
CA CYS A 15 9.02 -20.02 -25.88
C CYS A 15 8.23 -20.80 -24.82
N CYS A 16 8.49 -22.10 -24.67
CA CYS A 16 7.88 -22.92 -23.61
C CYS A 16 8.35 -22.50 -22.21
N VAL A 17 9.63 -22.18 -22.04
CA VAL A 17 10.19 -21.71 -20.78
C VAL A 17 9.59 -20.35 -20.41
N GLU A 18 9.52 -19.42 -21.37
CA GLU A 18 8.90 -18.10 -21.18
C GLU A 18 7.43 -18.22 -20.80
N ASN A 19 6.66 -19.03 -21.55
CA ASN A 19 5.24 -19.25 -21.23
C ASN A 19 5.05 -19.88 -19.84
N ALA A 20 5.91 -20.82 -19.43
CA ALA A 20 5.85 -21.42 -18.10
C ALA A 20 6.27 -20.44 -16.99
N TYR A 21 7.14 -19.48 -17.29
CA TYR A 21 7.53 -18.40 -16.38
C TYR A 21 6.40 -17.37 -16.24
N GLN A 22 5.82 -16.90 -17.35
CA GLN A 22 4.65 -16.02 -17.36
C GLN A 22 3.45 -16.66 -16.66
N TYR A 23 3.21 -17.96 -16.89
CA TYR A 23 2.17 -18.70 -16.19
C TYR A 23 2.44 -18.75 -14.68
N ARG A 24 3.68 -18.95 -14.26
CA ARG A 24 4.07 -18.89 -12.84
C ARG A 24 3.89 -17.48 -12.27
N LEU A 25 4.34 -16.42 -12.92
CA LEU A 25 4.12 -15.05 -12.46
C LEU A 25 2.63 -14.70 -12.36
N SER A 26 1.81 -15.14 -13.32
CA SER A 26 0.36 -14.92 -13.27
C SER A 26 -0.33 -15.65 -12.11
N ARG A 27 0.29 -16.74 -11.62
CA ARG A 27 -0.26 -17.63 -10.60
C ARG A 27 0.40 -17.47 -9.23
N ILE A 28 1.60 -16.88 -9.17
CA ILE A 28 2.26 -16.39 -7.96
C ILE A 28 1.47 -15.14 -7.55
N GLU A 29 0.28 -15.44 -7.02
CA GLU A 29 -0.40 -14.73 -5.96
C GLU A 29 -0.98 -13.36 -6.33
N ARG A 30 -2.00 -13.36 -7.21
CA ARG A 30 -3.13 -12.43 -6.99
C ARG A 30 -3.87 -12.86 -5.73
N PHE A 31 -3.31 -12.53 -4.56
CA PHE A 31 -4.07 -12.59 -3.33
C PHE A 31 -5.21 -11.58 -3.44
N MET A 32 -6.42 -12.08 -3.57
CA MET A 32 -7.63 -11.28 -3.51
C MET A 32 -8.37 -11.68 -2.25
N ASN A 33 -8.46 -10.77 -1.29
CA ASN A 33 -9.32 -10.93 -0.13
C ASN A 33 -10.62 -10.16 -0.41
N THR A 34 -11.74 -10.88 -0.53
CA THR A 34 -13.06 -10.27 -0.83
C THR A 34 -13.59 -9.40 0.30
N ASN A 35 -13.03 -9.53 1.51
CA ASN A 35 -13.42 -8.73 2.66
C ASN A 35 -12.66 -7.39 2.73
N TYR A 36 -11.64 -7.21 1.89
CA TYR A 36 -10.87 -5.98 1.85
C TYR A 36 -11.54 -4.95 0.96
N ASP A 37 -11.44 -3.69 1.35
CA ASP A 37 -11.77 -2.58 0.47
C ASP A 37 -10.67 -2.36 -0.57
N ASP A 38 -10.93 -1.49 -1.54
CA ASP A 38 -10.03 -1.28 -2.69
C ASP A 38 -8.62 -0.87 -2.26
N GLU A 39 -8.50 -0.06 -1.20
CA GLU A 39 -7.20 0.34 -0.65
C GLU A 39 -6.46 -0.87 -0.08
N MET A 40 -7.11 -1.69 0.75
CA MET A 40 -6.47 -2.89 1.29
C MET A 40 -6.21 -3.98 0.26
N GLY A 41 -7.08 -4.11 -0.74
CA GLY A 41 -6.86 -4.97 -1.89
C GLY A 41 -5.62 -4.55 -2.68
N MET A 42 -5.41 -3.25 -2.87
CA MET A 42 -4.20 -2.72 -3.50
C MET A 42 -2.95 -2.96 -2.64
N ILE A 43 -3.03 -2.78 -1.32
CA ILE A 43 -1.91 -3.06 -0.41
C ILE A 43 -1.50 -4.54 -0.49
N LEU A 44 -2.47 -5.44 -0.50
CA LEU A 44 -2.25 -6.88 -0.62
C LEU A 44 -1.60 -7.26 -1.96
N GLN A 45 -1.88 -6.51 -3.03
CA GLN A 45 -1.26 -6.71 -4.34
C GLN A 45 0.15 -6.11 -4.45
N LEU A 46 0.42 -5.02 -3.72
CA LEU A 46 1.72 -4.32 -3.76
C LEU A 46 2.75 -4.88 -2.79
N THR A 47 2.31 -5.59 -1.76
CA THR A 47 3.15 -6.04 -0.65
C THR A 47 3.00 -7.53 -0.40
N THR A 48 3.82 -8.08 0.50
CA THR A 48 3.68 -9.48 0.91
C THR A 48 2.47 -9.65 1.84
N HIS A 49 1.88 -10.85 1.86
CA HIS A 49 0.75 -11.16 2.75
C HIS A 49 1.03 -10.82 4.22
N TYR A 50 2.28 -11.03 4.68
CA TYR A 50 2.70 -10.69 6.04
C TYR A 50 2.59 -9.19 6.35
N VAL A 51 3.04 -8.35 5.43
CA VAL A 51 2.96 -6.88 5.57
C VAL A 51 1.50 -6.44 5.52
N ALA A 52 0.72 -6.98 4.58
CA ALA A 52 -0.70 -6.69 4.46
C ALA A 52 -1.47 -7.01 5.77
N GLN A 53 -1.21 -8.17 6.39
CA GLN A 53 -1.83 -8.57 7.65
C GLN A 53 -1.47 -7.63 8.82
N HIS A 54 -0.22 -7.15 8.88
CA HIS A 54 0.17 -6.16 9.89
C HIS A 54 -0.51 -4.81 9.68
N ILE A 55 -0.65 -4.37 8.42
CA ILE A 55 -1.33 -3.12 8.09
C ILE A 55 -2.83 -3.25 8.35
N GLU A 56 -3.44 -4.41 8.10
CA GLU A 56 -4.87 -4.69 8.30
C GLU A 56 -5.34 -4.31 9.70
N GLN A 57 -4.60 -4.74 10.73
CA GLN A 57 -4.92 -4.43 12.12
C GLN A 57 -4.94 -2.91 12.40
N GLN A 58 -3.99 -2.18 11.81
CA GLN A 58 -3.88 -0.73 11.96
C GLN A 58 -4.99 -0.01 11.20
N TYR A 59 -5.35 -0.53 10.03
CA TYR A 59 -6.37 -0.01 9.17
C TYR A 59 -7.76 -0.16 9.77
N ALA A 60 -8.11 -1.35 10.24
CA ALA A 60 -9.36 -1.61 10.95
C ALA A 60 -9.49 -0.72 12.20
N SER A 61 -8.39 -0.57 12.96
CA SER A 61 -8.36 0.31 14.14
C SER A 61 -8.55 1.79 13.80
N GLY A 62 -7.93 2.26 12.72
CA GLY A 62 -8.09 3.64 12.24
C GLY A 62 -9.50 3.92 11.75
N LEU A 63 -10.10 2.98 11.02
CA LEU A 63 -11.49 3.07 10.55
C LEU A 63 -12.51 3.05 11.67
N ALA A 64 -12.32 2.18 12.68
CA ALA A 64 -13.22 2.13 13.84
C ALA A 64 -13.26 3.47 14.60
N LYS A 65 -12.16 4.23 14.58
CA LYS A 65 -12.03 5.55 15.20
C LYS A 65 -12.36 6.72 14.26
N ALA A 66 -12.64 6.46 12.98
CA ALA A 66 -12.85 7.50 11.97
C ALA A 66 -13.93 8.51 12.38
N SER A 67 -15.00 8.06 13.03
CA SER A 67 -16.11 8.91 13.50
C SER A 67 -15.77 9.80 14.69
N SER A 68 -14.67 9.53 15.39
CA SER A 68 -14.24 10.29 16.57
C SER A 68 -13.19 11.35 16.26
N TYR A 69 -12.72 11.42 15.01
CA TYR A 69 -11.76 12.41 14.57
C TYR A 69 -12.45 13.59 13.91
N ASN A 70 -12.01 14.80 14.27
CA ASN A 70 -12.35 16.03 13.56
C ASN A 70 -11.12 16.54 12.81
N TYR A 71 -11.34 17.07 11.60
CA TYR A 71 -10.27 17.53 10.72
C TYR A 71 -10.34 19.04 10.54
N VAL A 72 -9.25 19.73 10.88
CA VAL A 72 -9.13 21.18 10.73
C VAL A 72 -7.91 21.48 9.87
N ASN A 73 -8.11 22.21 8.77
CA ASN A 73 -7.00 22.68 7.93
C ASN A 73 -6.33 23.86 8.62
N GLU A 74 -5.02 23.80 8.87
CA GLU A 74 -4.26 24.96 9.33
C GLU A 74 -4.08 25.94 8.15
N PRO A 75 -4.51 27.21 8.27
CA PRO A 75 -4.39 28.19 7.19
C PRO A 75 -2.94 28.60 6.89
N GLU A 76 -2.04 28.43 7.85
CA GLU A 76 -0.61 28.78 7.74
C GLU A 76 0.27 27.56 7.40
N GLY A 77 -0.22 26.35 7.63
CA GLY A 77 0.49 25.10 7.37
C GLY A 77 0.19 24.58 5.96
N PHE A 78 1.00 24.96 4.97
CA PHE A 78 0.91 24.37 3.63
C PHE A 78 0.99 22.84 3.73
N GLY A 79 -0.10 22.15 3.38
CA GLY A 79 -0.16 20.69 3.37
C GLY A 79 -0.20 20.04 4.76
N VAL A 80 -0.59 20.74 5.83
CA VAL A 80 -0.75 20.16 7.17
C VAL A 80 -2.19 20.25 7.66
N VAL A 81 -2.70 19.13 8.16
CA VAL A 81 -4.07 18.97 8.69
C VAL A 81 -3.99 18.56 10.14
N LEU A 82 -4.70 19.28 11.00
CA LEU A 82 -4.90 18.90 12.39
C LEU A 82 -5.98 17.83 12.47
N VAL A 83 -5.63 16.70 13.08
CA VAL A 83 -6.52 15.58 13.40
C VAL A 83 -6.80 15.63 14.90
N ASN A 84 -7.96 16.15 15.26
CA ASN A 84 -8.39 16.27 16.65
C ASN A 84 -9.15 15.01 17.05
N GLY A 85 -8.53 14.20 17.91
CA GLY A 85 -9.20 13.11 18.61
C GLY A 85 -9.86 13.61 19.90
N VAL A 86 -10.55 12.70 20.60
CA VAL A 86 -11.29 13.02 21.82
C VAL A 86 -10.42 13.63 22.93
N PHE A 87 -9.14 13.21 23.02
CA PHE A 87 -8.21 13.64 24.08
C PHE A 87 -6.83 14.06 23.55
N SER A 88 -6.65 14.12 22.24
CA SER A 88 -5.32 14.26 21.64
C SER A 88 -5.42 14.91 20.27
N GLU A 89 -4.58 15.91 20.02
CA GLU A 89 -4.44 16.57 18.73
C GLU A 89 -3.17 16.07 18.05
N TYR A 90 -3.28 15.80 16.75
CA TYR A 90 -2.17 15.31 15.93
C TYR A 90 -2.06 16.13 14.66
N LYS A 91 -0.84 16.34 14.16
CA LYS A 91 -0.57 16.95 12.87
C LYS A 91 -0.32 15.87 11.82
N LEU A 92 -1.13 15.88 10.76
CA LEU A 92 -1.00 15.04 9.58
C LEU A 92 -0.51 15.88 8.40
N ASN A 93 0.64 15.54 7.83
CA ASN A 93 1.11 16.14 6.60
C ASN A 93 0.48 15.41 5.40
N VAL A 94 -0.20 16.14 4.51
CA VAL A 94 -0.96 15.62 3.36
C VAL A 94 -0.03 15.20 2.22
N ASP A 95 1.13 15.84 2.07
CA ASP A 95 2.08 15.51 1.00
C ASP A 95 2.80 14.18 1.24
N SER A 96 3.26 13.97 2.47
CA SER A 96 4.00 12.79 2.91
C SER A 96 3.12 11.74 3.59
N TRP A 97 1.86 12.09 3.90
CA TRP A 97 0.90 11.29 4.67
C TRP A 97 1.40 10.85 6.05
N ARG A 98 2.39 11.55 6.60
CA ARG A 98 2.95 11.23 7.92
C ARG A 98 2.22 11.99 9.01
N CYS A 99 1.95 11.29 10.11
CA CYS A 99 1.40 11.86 11.33
C CYS A 99 2.48 11.98 12.40
N ASP A 100 2.35 12.94 13.31
CA ASP A 100 3.17 13.10 14.52
C ASP A 100 2.80 12.17 15.68
N CYS A 101 1.82 11.27 15.52
CA CYS A 101 1.46 10.34 16.59
C CYS A 101 2.61 9.36 16.90
N GLU A 102 2.72 8.96 18.18
CA GLU A 102 3.76 8.04 18.67
C GLU A 102 3.91 6.78 17.81
N PHE A 103 2.77 6.28 17.30
CA PHE A 103 2.74 5.12 16.41
C PHE A 103 3.45 5.37 15.07
N SER A 104 3.19 6.51 14.43
CA SER A 104 3.83 6.90 13.18
C SER A 104 5.33 7.13 13.38
N MET A 105 5.71 7.72 14.52
CA MET A 105 7.11 7.94 14.88
C MET A 105 7.89 6.64 15.15
N SER A 106 7.27 5.68 15.83
CA SER A 106 7.92 4.42 16.25
C SER A 106 7.99 3.36 15.15
N MET A 107 6.90 3.14 14.41
CA MET A 107 6.82 2.08 13.39
C MET A 107 7.10 2.58 11.97
N LYS A 108 7.23 3.90 11.76
CA LYS A 108 7.32 4.54 10.43
C LYS A 108 6.14 4.18 9.49
N LEU A 109 5.00 3.79 10.06
CA LEU A 109 3.80 3.46 9.29
C LEU A 109 2.88 4.69 9.24
N PRO A 110 2.64 5.29 8.05
CA PRO A 110 1.90 6.56 7.92
C PRO A 110 0.38 6.46 8.20
N PHE A 111 -0.14 5.33 8.67
CA PHE A 111 -1.49 4.93 8.31
C PHE A 111 -2.62 5.34 9.27
N ARG A 112 -2.45 5.30 10.59
CA ARG A 112 -3.59 5.33 11.54
C ARG A 112 -4.52 6.55 11.39
N HIS A 113 -3.98 7.75 11.24
CA HIS A 113 -4.77 8.98 11.09
C HIS A 113 -4.92 9.43 9.63
N ALA A 114 -4.02 8.99 8.74
CA ALA A 114 -4.10 9.26 7.31
C ALA A 114 -5.27 8.53 6.64
N ILE A 115 -5.52 7.26 6.99
CA ILE A 115 -6.60 6.44 6.41
C ILE A 115 -7.98 7.09 6.60
N PRO A 116 -8.42 7.42 7.83
CA PRO A 116 -9.76 7.99 8.00
C PRO A 116 -9.87 9.37 7.34
N TYR A 117 -8.78 10.15 7.29
CA TYR A 117 -8.75 11.43 6.57
C TYR A 117 -8.86 11.26 5.05
N ARG A 118 -8.21 10.25 4.45
CA ARG A 118 -8.34 9.91 3.02
C ARG A 118 -9.76 9.50 2.67
N LYS A 119 -10.40 8.69 3.51
CA LYS A 119 -11.82 8.33 3.33
C LYS A 119 -12.74 9.54 3.46
N HIS A 120 -12.47 10.44 4.39
CA HIS A 120 -13.23 11.68 4.56
C HIS A 120 -13.13 12.59 3.32
N THR A 121 -11.92 12.71 2.75
CA THR A 121 -11.66 13.54 1.56
C THR A 121 -11.93 12.84 0.23
N LYS A 122 -12.24 11.53 0.25
CA LYS A 122 -12.40 10.65 -0.93
C LYS A 122 -11.18 10.66 -1.87
N VAL A 123 -10.00 10.95 -1.34
CA VAL A 123 -8.74 10.92 -2.10
C VAL A 123 -8.20 9.50 -2.05
N LEU A 124 -8.49 8.71 -3.09
CA LEU A 124 -7.86 7.42 -3.36
C LEU A 124 -6.45 7.67 -3.93
N VAL A 125 -5.50 8.00 -3.06
CA VAL A 125 -4.09 8.10 -3.45
C VAL A 125 -3.22 7.43 -2.38
N LEU A 126 -2.82 6.19 -2.64
CA LEU A 126 -1.66 5.62 -1.98
C LEU A 126 -0.41 6.00 -2.78
N ALA A 127 0.14 7.17 -2.45
CA ALA A 127 1.56 7.41 -2.64
C ALA A 127 2.30 6.56 -1.58
N PHE A 128 2.49 5.28 -1.88
CA PHE A 128 3.64 4.58 -1.32
C PHE A 128 4.86 5.27 -1.95
N SER A 129 5.48 6.24 -1.25
CA SER A 129 6.84 6.59 -1.59
C SER A 129 7.67 5.34 -1.26
N GLY A 130 7.82 4.46 -2.24
CA GLY A 130 8.78 3.38 -2.23
C GLY A 130 10.16 4.01 -2.13
N GLY A 131 10.55 4.41 -0.92
CA GLY A 131 11.95 4.49 -0.57
C GLY A 131 12.46 3.08 -0.74
N GLY A 132 13.14 2.85 -1.87
CA GLY A 132 13.72 1.57 -2.21
C GLY A 132 14.42 1.01 -0.99
N ILE A 133 14.07 -0.22 -0.65
CA ILE A 133 14.85 -1.04 0.24
C ILE A 133 16.15 -1.27 -0.54
N ASP A 134 17.14 -0.42 -0.30
CA ASP A 134 18.50 -0.59 -0.80
C ASP A 134 19.07 -1.81 -0.06
N GLU A 135 18.99 -2.96 -0.71
CA GLU A 135 19.68 -4.17 -0.27
C GLU A 135 21.19 -3.92 -0.41
N ARG A 136 21.85 -3.72 0.72
CA ARG A 136 23.30 -3.79 0.86
C ARG A 136 23.71 -5.01 1.66
#